data_AF-A0A9E1RBX7-F1
#
_entry.id   AF-A0A9E1RBX7-F1
#
_cell.length_a   1.000
_cell.length_b   1.000
_cell.length_c   1.000
_cell.angle_alpha   90.00
_cell.angle_beta   90.00
_cell.angle_gamma   90.00
#
_symmetry.space_group_name_H-M   'P 1'
#
loop_
_entity.id
_entity.type
_entity.pdbx_description
1 polymer ?
#
loop_
_entity_poly.entity_id
_entity_poly.type
_entity_poly.pdbx_seq_one_letter_code
_entity_poly.pdbx_strand_id
1 'polypeptide(L)'
;MRNKILILSFLLLLTLTVGAVLNIKLITKQGVNYHVSEIEIPLYLKVLNFYDRHFNYKWLVERLTKNQETKEEKVFRLFQWTHETIQRQPESLPIMDDHVWNVYVRGYGVEDNFHDLFATLCNYIEVDGAFIRLNSKNSKIQLGMSVIKLEKGWVLFDPYRGGYFLNKLGTWATIEDINQNNWKLEKLGTTEISESVYTPYFQNLSSMDDIGLVRANIQSPVNRLLKAVQQLGF
;
A
#
# COMPACT_ATOMS: atom_id res chain seq x y z
N MET A 1 1.71 -43.55 34.63
CA MET A 1 2.25 -43.81 33.27
C MET A 1 1.18 -43.64 32.18
N ARG A 2 -0.02 -44.23 32.31
CA ARG A 2 -1.14 -44.08 31.35
C ARG A 2 -1.47 -42.63 30.95
N ASN A 3 -1.58 -41.72 31.92
CA ASN A 3 -1.89 -40.31 31.63
C ASN A 3 -0.77 -39.60 30.86
N LYS A 4 0.50 -39.96 31.08
CA LYS A 4 1.63 -39.42 30.32
C LYS A 4 1.62 -39.90 28.87
N ILE A 5 1.27 -41.17 28.65
CA ILE A 5 1.13 -41.75 27.30
C ILE A 5 -0.01 -41.05 26.55
N LEU A 6 -1.18 -40.86 27.19
CA LEU A 6 -2.31 -40.14 26.58
C LEU A 6 -1.95 -38.71 26.19
N ILE A 7 -1.26 -37.96 27.06
CA ILE A 7 -0.81 -36.59 26.76
C ILE A 7 0.18 -36.60 25.58
N LEU A 8 1.15 -37.51 25.57
CA LEU A 8 2.13 -37.61 24.48
C LEU A 8 1.47 -37.98 23.15
N SER A 9 0.54 -38.94 23.16
CA SER A 9 -0.23 -39.32 21.97
C SER A 9 -1.10 -38.18 21.47
N PHE A 10 -1.73 -37.42 22.36
CA PHE A 10 -2.50 -36.24 22.00
C PHE A 10 -1.63 -35.14 21.37
N LEU A 11 -0.47 -34.84 21.96
CA LEU A 11 0.48 -33.87 21.41
C LEU A 11 1.01 -34.30 20.04
N LEU A 12 1.36 -35.58 19.88
CA LEU A 12 1.80 -36.13 18.59
C LEU A 12 0.69 -35.98 17.53
N LEU A 13 -0.54 -36.37 17.87
CA LEU A 13 -1.67 -36.22 16.96
C LEU A 13 -1.90 -34.76 16.59
N LEU A 14 -1.87 -33.85 17.55
CA LEU A 14 -1.99 -32.41 17.32
C LEU A 14 -0.91 -31.90 16.38
N THR A 15 0.37 -32.27 16.61
CA THR A 15 1.47 -31.89 15.73
C THR A 15 1.29 -32.42 14.31
N LEU A 16 0.84 -33.67 14.16
CA LEU A 16 0.56 -34.26 12.85
C LEU A 16 -0.61 -33.54 12.15
N THR A 17 -1.69 -33.23 12.87
CA THR A 17 -2.84 -32.47 12.33
C THR A 17 -2.42 -31.07 11.90
N VAL A 18 -1.67 -30.34 12.74
CA VAL A 18 -1.13 -29.02 12.39
C VAL A 18 -0.22 -29.12 11.17
N GLY A 19 0.68 -30.11 11.14
CA GLY A 19 1.56 -30.36 9.99
C GLY A 19 0.79 -30.62 8.70
N ALA A 20 -0.28 -31.42 8.76
CA ALA A 20 -1.15 -31.69 7.61
C ALA A 20 -1.88 -30.43 7.13
N VAL A 21 -2.48 -29.66 8.04
CA VAL A 21 -3.18 -28.40 7.72
C VAL A 21 -2.22 -27.40 7.09
N LEU A 22 -1.01 -27.25 7.66
CA LEU A 22 0.02 -26.34 7.18
C LEU A 22 0.54 -26.71 5.77
N ASN A 23 0.39 -27.95 5.33
CA ASN A 23 0.77 -28.40 3.98
C ASN A 23 -0.39 -28.38 2.97
N ILE A 24 -1.57 -27.89 3.34
CA ILE A 24 -2.66 -27.65 2.38
C ILE A 24 -2.18 -26.69 1.30
N LYS A 25 -2.33 -27.09 0.04
CA LYS A 25 -1.97 -26.27 -1.12
C LYS A 25 -2.97 -25.14 -1.30
N LEU A 26 -2.45 -23.95 -1.54
CA LEU A 26 -3.19 -22.73 -1.81
C LEU A 26 -2.69 -22.09 -3.09
N ILE A 27 -3.55 -21.33 -3.75
CA ILE A 27 -3.18 -20.53 -4.92
C ILE A 27 -2.66 -19.15 -4.48
N THR A 28 -1.59 -18.71 -5.14
CA THR A 28 -1.16 -17.31 -5.22
C THR A 28 -1.05 -16.89 -6.68
N LYS A 29 -1.07 -15.58 -6.94
CA LYS A 29 -0.98 -15.03 -8.30
C LYS A 29 0.32 -14.25 -8.46
N GLN A 30 0.90 -14.33 -9.65
CA GLN A 30 2.05 -13.52 -10.06
C GLN A 30 1.81 -13.00 -11.48
N GLY A 31 1.96 -11.70 -11.67
CA GLY A 31 1.90 -11.03 -12.96
C GLY A 31 3.30 -10.76 -13.52
N VAL A 32 3.54 -11.16 -14.77
CA VAL A 32 4.74 -10.81 -15.53
C VAL A 32 4.30 -10.27 -16.87
N ASN A 33 4.70 -9.03 -17.22
CA ASN A 33 4.30 -8.35 -18.45
C ASN A 33 2.78 -8.43 -18.70
N TYR A 34 2.00 -8.13 -17.66
CA TYR A 34 0.53 -8.18 -17.67
C TYR A 34 -0.09 -9.58 -17.84
N HIS A 35 0.71 -10.63 -17.91
CA HIS A 35 0.24 -12.02 -17.88
C HIS A 35 0.24 -12.54 -16.44
N VAL A 36 -0.94 -12.87 -15.93
CA VAL A 36 -1.12 -13.39 -14.58
C VAL A 36 -1.10 -14.91 -14.61
N SER A 37 -0.20 -15.50 -13.83
CA SER A 37 -0.08 -16.93 -13.61
C SER A 37 -0.48 -17.29 -12.18
N GLU A 38 -1.09 -18.47 -12.03
CA GLU A 38 -1.43 -19.05 -10.73
C GLU A 38 -0.33 -20.02 -10.30
N ILE A 39 0.08 -19.91 -9.04
CA ILE A 39 1.16 -20.72 -8.46
C ILE A 39 0.62 -21.39 -7.21
N GLU A 40 0.83 -22.70 -7.11
CA GLU A 40 0.50 -23.46 -5.90
C GLU A 40 1.61 -23.28 -4.84
N ILE A 41 1.23 -22.88 -3.64
CA ILE A 41 2.11 -22.81 -2.47
C ILE A 41 1.44 -23.47 -1.27
N PRO A 42 2.19 -24.15 -0.39
CA PRO A 42 1.62 -24.68 0.85
C PRO A 42 1.23 -23.54 1.81
N LEU A 43 0.22 -23.78 2.66
CA LEU A 43 -0.29 -22.81 3.62
C LEU A 43 0.81 -22.25 4.52
N TYR A 44 1.73 -23.08 5.02
CA TYR A 44 2.84 -22.62 5.87
C TYR A 44 3.68 -21.55 5.17
N LEU A 45 4.00 -21.74 3.89
CA LEU A 45 4.83 -20.80 3.14
C LEU A 45 4.07 -19.48 2.91
N LYS A 46 2.75 -19.56 2.66
CA LYS A 46 1.90 -18.36 2.54
C LYS A 46 1.88 -17.56 3.84
N VAL A 47 1.77 -18.24 4.99
CA VAL A 47 1.78 -17.62 6.33
C VAL A 47 3.14 -17.01 6.63
N LEU A 48 4.23 -17.76 6.43
CA LEU A 48 5.60 -17.27 6.67
C LEU A 48 5.89 -16.03 5.81
N ASN A 49 5.60 -16.09 4.50
CA ASN A 49 5.81 -14.95 3.59
C ASN A 49 4.98 -13.71 4.00
N PHE A 50 3.80 -13.93 4.57
CA PHE A 50 2.95 -12.82 5.03
C PHE A 50 3.53 -12.14 6.29
N TYR A 51 3.96 -12.93 7.28
CA TYR A 51 4.57 -12.37 8.50
C TYR A 51 5.96 -11.78 8.26
N ASP A 52 6.77 -12.40 7.41
CA ASP A 52 8.06 -11.85 6.99
C ASP A 52 7.89 -10.43 6.44
N ARG A 53 7.01 -10.25 5.45
CA ARG A 53 6.69 -8.90 4.93
C ARG A 53 6.15 -7.97 6.01
N HIS A 54 5.28 -8.46 6.91
CA HIS A 54 4.73 -7.63 7.98
C HIS A 54 5.81 -7.03 8.87
N PHE A 55 6.75 -7.86 9.35
CA PHE A 55 7.84 -7.38 10.20
C PHE A 55 8.82 -6.51 9.42
N ASN A 56 9.07 -6.82 8.15
CA ASN A 56 9.89 -5.99 7.28
C ASN A 56 9.29 -4.59 7.07
N TYR A 57 7.98 -4.48 6.88
CA TYR A 57 7.31 -3.17 6.82
C TYR A 57 7.41 -2.41 8.13
N LYS A 58 7.15 -3.05 9.28
CA LYS A 58 7.27 -2.41 10.60
C LYS A 58 8.67 -1.85 10.82
N TRP A 59 9.69 -2.66 10.56
CA TRP A 59 11.08 -2.27 10.68
C TRP A 59 11.45 -1.12 9.75
N LEU A 60 11.00 -1.18 8.49
CA LEU A 60 11.28 -0.15 7.50
C LEU A 60 10.65 1.19 7.89
N VAL A 61 9.36 1.23 8.24
CA VAL A 61 8.71 2.50 8.60
C VAL A 61 9.32 3.09 9.86
N GLU A 62 9.61 2.28 10.88
CA GLU A 62 10.28 2.74 12.11
C GLU A 62 11.63 3.37 11.77
N ARG A 63 12.45 2.69 10.97
CA ARG A 63 13.76 3.21 10.55
C ARG A 63 13.66 4.53 9.78
N LEU A 64 12.69 4.65 8.87
CA LEU A 64 12.53 5.83 8.02
C LEU A 64 11.98 7.03 8.78
N THR A 65 11.17 6.77 9.81
CA THR A 65 10.37 7.79 10.50
C THR A 65 10.78 8.06 11.95
N LYS A 66 11.85 7.42 12.43
CA LYS A 66 12.33 7.53 13.83
C LYS A 66 12.64 8.94 14.31
N ASN A 67 12.95 9.87 13.40
CA ASN A 67 13.38 11.24 13.72
C ASN A 67 12.26 12.26 13.47
N GLN A 68 11.05 11.79 13.20
CA GLN A 68 9.89 12.61 12.87
C GLN A 68 8.92 12.53 14.04
N GLU A 69 8.42 13.68 14.47
CA GLU A 69 7.57 13.80 15.64
C GLU A 69 6.10 13.60 15.26
N THR A 70 5.67 14.26 14.18
CA THR A 70 4.26 14.30 13.76
C THR A 70 3.91 13.28 12.68
N LYS A 71 2.63 12.88 12.58
CA LYS A 71 2.17 11.96 11.52
C LYS A 71 2.41 12.56 10.14
N GLU A 72 2.21 13.87 10.00
CA GLU A 72 2.46 14.65 8.80
C GLU A 72 3.94 14.52 8.37
N GLU A 73 4.88 14.80 9.27
CA GLU A 73 6.32 14.66 8.97
C GLU A 73 6.68 13.23 8.54
N LYS A 74 6.09 12.23 9.20
CA LYS A 74 6.30 10.82 8.85
C LYS A 74 5.77 10.49 7.47
N VAL A 75 4.54 10.91 7.15
CA VAL A 75 3.93 10.75 5.82
C VAL A 75 4.80 11.41 4.76
N PHE A 76 5.23 12.65 4.98
CA PHE A 76 6.06 13.35 4.01
C PHE A 76 7.42 12.68 3.82
N ARG A 77 8.02 12.18 4.91
CA ARG A 77 9.28 11.42 4.83
C ARG A 77 9.13 10.12 4.04
N LEU A 78 8.02 9.40 4.22
CA LEU A 78 7.72 8.18 3.44
C LEU A 78 7.44 8.49 1.98
N PHE A 79 6.77 9.61 1.69
CA PHE A 79 6.55 10.10 0.33
C PHE A 79 7.87 10.40 -0.39
N GLN A 80 8.75 11.18 0.24
CA GLN A 80 10.09 11.47 -0.24
C GLN A 80 10.88 10.19 -0.51
N TRP A 81 10.95 9.31 0.50
CA TRP A 81 11.70 8.07 0.39
C TRP A 81 11.17 7.18 -0.74
N THR A 82 9.85 7.08 -0.92
CA THR A 82 9.26 6.27 -1.99
C THR A 82 9.66 6.82 -3.36
N HIS A 83 9.57 8.14 -3.55
CA HIS A 83 9.92 8.79 -4.81
C HIS A 83 11.43 8.69 -5.12
N GLU A 84 12.28 8.86 -4.12
CA GLU A 84 13.74 8.89 -4.28
C GLU A 84 14.35 7.48 -4.41
N THR A 85 13.72 6.46 -3.81
CA THR A 85 14.29 5.11 -3.73
C THR A 85 13.83 4.21 -4.87
N ILE A 86 12.56 4.31 -5.27
CA ILE A 86 12.01 3.43 -6.31
C ILE A 86 12.26 4.07 -7.67
N GLN A 87 12.93 3.33 -8.55
CA GLN A 87 13.18 3.76 -9.91
C GLN A 87 11.96 3.49 -10.80
N ARG A 88 11.82 4.28 -11.87
CA ARG A 88 10.84 3.96 -12.92
C ARG A 88 11.22 2.63 -13.58
N GLN A 89 10.21 1.87 -13.97
CA GLN A 89 10.37 0.61 -14.68
C GLN A 89 11.33 0.78 -15.87
N PRO A 90 12.50 0.09 -15.86
CA PRO A 90 13.38 0.07 -17.01
C PRO A 90 12.74 -0.70 -18.17
N GLU A 91 12.87 -0.21 -19.40
CA GLU A 91 12.33 -0.87 -20.60
C GLU A 91 12.93 -2.26 -20.85
N SER A 92 14.16 -2.48 -20.38
CA SER A 92 14.90 -3.74 -20.54
C SER A 92 14.48 -4.85 -19.56
N LEU A 93 13.69 -4.53 -18.54
CA LEU A 93 13.27 -5.47 -17.49
C LEU A 93 11.78 -5.75 -17.58
N PRO A 94 11.32 -6.95 -17.16
CA PRO A 94 9.90 -7.26 -17.15
C PRO A 94 9.14 -6.40 -16.14
N ILE A 95 7.88 -6.13 -16.45
CA ILE A 95 6.93 -5.55 -15.51
C ILE A 95 6.47 -6.68 -14.58
N MET A 96 6.76 -6.52 -13.29
CA MET A 96 6.43 -7.50 -12.26
C MET A 96 5.28 -6.97 -11.40
N ASP A 97 4.15 -7.68 -11.39
CA ASP A 97 3.02 -7.41 -10.52
C ASP A 97 2.81 -8.55 -9.53
N ASP A 98 3.12 -8.28 -8.27
CA ASP A 98 3.07 -9.23 -7.17
C ASP A 98 2.81 -8.49 -5.85
N HIS A 99 3.33 -8.99 -4.73
CA HIS A 99 3.18 -8.31 -3.46
C HIS A 99 3.91 -6.96 -3.45
N VAL A 100 3.26 -5.94 -2.89
CA VAL A 100 3.79 -4.56 -2.78
C VAL A 100 5.22 -4.52 -2.22
N TRP A 101 5.57 -5.41 -1.29
CA TRP A 101 6.92 -5.47 -0.71
C TRP A 101 8.00 -5.75 -1.75
N ASN A 102 7.69 -6.53 -2.77
CA ASN A 102 8.64 -6.90 -3.81
C ASN A 102 8.98 -5.70 -4.71
N VAL A 103 8.15 -4.65 -4.75
CA VAL A 103 8.47 -3.36 -5.39
C VAL A 103 9.68 -2.74 -4.70
N TYR A 104 9.67 -2.71 -3.37
CA TYR A 104 10.81 -2.20 -2.61
C TYR A 104 12.04 -3.07 -2.81
N VAL A 105 11.90 -4.40 -2.67
CA VAL A 105 13.04 -5.34 -2.82
C VAL A 105 13.71 -5.22 -4.18
N ARG A 106 12.94 -5.08 -5.27
CA ARG A 106 13.51 -4.94 -6.62
C ARG A 106 13.98 -3.51 -6.95
N GLY A 107 13.47 -2.50 -6.24
CA GLY A 107 13.89 -1.10 -6.38
C GLY A 107 13.36 -0.38 -7.63
N TYR A 108 12.42 -0.95 -8.38
CA TYR A 108 11.79 -0.29 -9.53
C TYR A 108 10.32 -0.68 -9.70
N GLY A 109 9.53 0.10 -10.45
CA GLY A 109 8.15 -0.27 -10.75
C GLY A 109 7.44 0.69 -11.70
N VAL A 110 6.19 0.34 -12.02
CA VAL A 110 5.25 1.20 -12.74
C VAL A 110 4.47 2.09 -11.76
N GLU A 111 3.72 3.07 -12.27
CA GLU A 111 2.95 4.06 -11.47
C GLU A 111 2.21 3.43 -10.28
N ASP A 112 1.37 2.43 -10.52
CA ASP A 112 0.60 1.74 -9.48
C ASP A 112 1.47 1.20 -8.33
N ASN A 113 2.69 0.75 -8.63
CA ASN A 113 3.60 0.20 -7.63
C ASN A 113 4.08 1.27 -6.64
N PHE A 114 4.29 2.51 -7.09
CA PHE A 114 4.68 3.62 -6.23
C PHE A 114 3.55 3.99 -5.28
N HIS A 115 2.33 4.10 -5.81
CA HIS A 115 1.16 4.47 -5.02
C HIS A 115 0.81 3.42 -3.98
N ASP A 116 0.82 2.13 -4.36
CA ASP A 116 0.54 1.03 -3.44
C ASP A 116 1.62 0.92 -2.35
N LEU A 117 2.90 1.09 -2.69
CA LEU A 117 3.98 1.08 -1.71
C LEU A 117 3.84 2.23 -0.72
N PHE A 118 3.70 3.46 -1.21
CA PHE A 118 3.55 4.63 -0.35
C PHE A 118 2.32 4.51 0.57
N ALA A 119 1.15 4.18 0.02
CA ALA A 119 -0.07 4.00 0.81
C ALA A 119 0.09 2.86 1.84
N THR A 120 0.75 1.76 1.48
CA THR A 120 1.02 0.67 2.43
C THR A 120 1.91 1.16 3.58
N LEU A 121 2.99 1.90 3.30
CA LEU A 121 3.87 2.43 4.34
C LEU A 121 3.14 3.40 5.28
N CYS A 122 2.26 4.26 4.76
CA CYS A 122 1.41 5.13 5.57
C CYS A 122 0.52 4.34 6.54
N ASN A 123 -0.10 3.25 6.08
CA ASN A 123 -0.91 2.39 6.95
C ASN A 123 -0.08 1.77 8.09
N TYR A 124 1.21 1.51 7.89
CA TYR A 124 2.11 0.98 8.91
C TYR A 124 2.55 2.01 9.96
N ILE A 125 2.32 3.31 9.73
CA ILE A 125 2.45 4.38 10.73
C ILE A 125 1.08 4.85 11.27
N GLU A 126 0.04 4.03 11.09
CA GLU A 126 -1.33 4.31 11.56
C GLU A 126 -1.92 5.59 10.95
N VAL A 127 -1.64 5.79 9.66
CA VAL A 127 -2.25 6.83 8.83
C VAL A 127 -2.96 6.16 7.67
N ASP A 128 -4.28 6.34 7.59
CA ASP A 128 -5.07 5.72 6.54
C ASP A 128 -4.63 6.20 5.17
N GLY A 129 -4.25 5.25 4.32
CA GLY A 129 -3.76 5.52 2.98
C GLY A 129 -4.32 4.54 1.96
N ALA A 130 -4.73 5.05 0.81
CA ALA A 130 -5.18 4.24 -0.31
C ALA A 130 -4.57 4.71 -1.63
N PHE A 131 -4.48 3.78 -2.58
CA PHE A 131 -4.28 4.07 -3.98
C PHE A 131 -5.64 4.17 -4.67
N ILE A 132 -5.88 5.27 -5.36
CA ILE A 132 -7.10 5.53 -6.14
C ILE A 132 -6.75 5.86 -7.59
N ARG A 133 -7.68 5.60 -8.50
CA ARG A 133 -7.60 6.05 -9.90
C ARG A 133 -8.63 7.14 -10.14
N LEU A 134 -8.15 8.32 -10.51
CA LEU A 134 -8.98 9.45 -10.87
C LEU A 134 -9.36 9.39 -12.34
N ASN A 135 -10.63 9.63 -12.63
CA ASN A 135 -11.12 9.77 -14.00
C ASN A 135 -11.16 11.25 -14.37
N SER A 136 -10.80 11.58 -15.61
CA SER A 136 -11.08 12.89 -16.18
C SER A 136 -12.31 12.79 -17.08
N LYS A 137 -13.14 13.84 -17.10
CA LYS A 137 -14.23 13.95 -18.08
C LYS A 137 -13.71 14.02 -19.53
N ASN A 138 -12.48 14.51 -19.70
CA ASN A 138 -11.89 14.83 -21.00
C ASN A 138 -10.78 13.85 -21.43
N SER A 139 -10.44 12.86 -20.61
CA SER A 139 -9.40 11.87 -20.90
C SER A 139 -9.90 10.46 -20.64
N LYS A 140 -9.59 9.54 -21.56
CA LYS A 140 -9.80 8.09 -21.34
C LYS A 140 -8.75 7.47 -20.43
N ILE A 141 -7.67 8.19 -20.14
CA ILE A 141 -6.57 7.73 -19.29
C ILE A 141 -6.91 8.09 -17.85
N GLN A 142 -6.85 7.12 -16.95
CA GLN A 142 -6.97 7.34 -15.52
C GLN A 142 -5.64 7.82 -14.94
N LEU A 143 -5.70 8.69 -13.94
CA LEU A 143 -4.52 9.14 -13.20
C LEU A 143 -4.45 8.43 -11.86
N GLY A 144 -3.31 7.79 -11.57
CA GLY A 144 -3.06 7.20 -10.27
C GLY A 144 -2.77 8.26 -9.22
N MET A 145 -3.41 8.17 -8.05
CA MET A 145 -3.14 9.06 -6.91
C MET A 145 -3.13 8.28 -5.60
N SER A 146 -2.25 8.67 -4.70
CA SER A 146 -2.31 8.22 -3.31
C SER A 146 -3.11 9.21 -2.50
N VAL A 147 -4.12 8.74 -1.77
CA VAL A 147 -4.96 9.54 -0.90
C VAL A 147 -4.69 9.16 0.55
N ILE A 148 -4.35 10.16 1.36
CA ILE A 148 -3.88 9.98 2.74
C ILE A 148 -4.77 10.78 3.69
N LYS A 149 -5.29 10.15 4.75
CA LYS A 149 -6.11 10.81 5.76
C LYS A 149 -5.23 11.48 6.81
N LEU A 150 -5.37 12.79 6.93
CA LEU A 150 -4.78 13.57 8.01
C LEU A 150 -5.90 14.20 8.85
N GLU A 151 -5.54 14.85 9.95
CA GLU A 151 -6.53 15.45 10.87
C GLU A 151 -7.47 16.43 10.14
N LYS A 152 -6.92 17.23 9.22
CA LYS A 152 -7.68 18.21 8.45
C LYS A 152 -8.54 17.64 7.31
N GLY A 153 -8.34 16.39 6.93
CA GLY A 153 -9.01 15.80 5.77
C GLY A 153 -8.13 14.90 4.91
N TRP A 154 -8.68 14.48 3.78
CA TRP A 154 -7.98 13.65 2.80
C TRP A 154 -7.13 14.53 1.90
N VAL A 155 -5.85 14.21 1.77
CA VAL A 155 -4.88 14.92 0.91
C VAL A 155 -4.35 13.98 -0.17
N LEU A 156 -3.87 14.54 -1.28
CA LEU A 156 -3.37 13.78 -2.41
C LEU A 156 -1.85 13.87 -2.56
N PHE A 157 -1.22 12.75 -2.93
CA PHE A 157 0.18 12.64 -3.27
C PHE A 157 0.37 11.82 -4.55
N ASP A 158 1.35 12.20 -5.36
CA ASP A 158 1.82 11.47 -6.52
C ASP A 158 3.29 11.04 -6.29
N PRO A 159 3.54 9.91 -5.60
CA PRO A 159 4.90 9.40 -5.38
C PRO A 159 5.63 9.00 -6.66
N TYR A 160 4.91 8.68 -7.75
CA TYR A 160 5.52 8.31 -9.02
C TYR A 160 6.18 9.50 -9.71
N ARG A 161 5.51 10.66 -9.70
CA ARG A 161 6.04 11.90 -10.25
C ARG A 161 6.74 12.76 -9.19
N GLY A 162 6.49 12.53 -7.90
CA GLY A 162 7.01 13.37 -6.81
C GLY A 162 6.20 14.64 -6.59
N GLY A 163 4.92 14.64 -6.97
CA GLY A 163 4.00 15.78 -6.82
C GLY A 163 3.18 15.71 -5.53
N TYR A 164 2.93 16.87 -4.92
CA TYR A 164 2.01 17.04 -3.80
C TYR A 164 1.36 18.42 -3.88
N PHE A 165 0.23 18.64 -3.18
CA PHE A 165 -0.59 19.83 -3.40
C PHE A 165 -0.68 20.67 -2.13
N LEU A 166 -0.50 21.98 -2.26
CA LEU A 166 -0.71 22.94 -1.19
C LEU A 166 -1.90 23.83 -1.51
N ASN A 167 -2.62 24.29 -0.51
CA ASN A 167 -3.62 25.33 -0.64
C ASN A 167 -2.99 26.73 -0.59
N LYS A 168 -3.80 27.78 -0.77
CA LYS A 168 -3.34 29.19 -0.73
C LYS A 168 -2.69 29.60 0.60
N LEU A 169 -2.94 28.87 1.69
CA LEU A 169 -2.31 29.09 3.00
C LEU A 169 -0.95 28.39 3.13
N GLY A 170 -0.51 27.65 2.11
CA GLY A 170 0.77 26.93 2.13
C GLY A 170 0.72 25.60 2.90
N THR A 171 -0.46 25.12 3.28
CA THR A 171 -0.64 23.80 3.91
C THR A 171 -1.12 22.78 2.87
N TRP A 172 -0.96 21.47 3.08
CA TRP A 172 -1.48 20.48 2.11
C TRP A 172 -2.96 20.69 1.75
N ALA A 173 -3.27 20.74 0.47
CA ALA A 173 -4.64 20.88 -0.01
C ALA A 173 -5.42 19.59 0.26
N THR A 174 -6.58 19.71 0.89
CA THR A 174 -7.52 18.59 1.01
C THR A 174 -8.31 18.38 -0.29
N ILE A 175 -9.07 17.29 -0.38
CA ILE A 175 -10.02 17.07 -1.49
C ILE A 175 -11.02 18.23 -1.58
N GLU A 176 -11.46 18.78 -0.46
CA GLU A 176 -12.37 19.93 -0.39
C GLU A 176 -11.69 21.20 -0.94
N ASP A 177 -10.44 21.46 -0.55
CA ASP A 177 -9.65 22.56 -1.12
C ASP A 177 -9.50 22.40 -2.65
N ILE A 178 -9.20 21.19 -3.11
CA ILE A 178 -9.03 20.90 -4.54
C ILE A 178 -10.33 21.16 -5.31
N ASN A 179 -11.46 20.71 -4.79
CA ASN A 179 -12.79 20.96 -5.37
C ASN A 179 -13.16 22.45 -5.45
N GLN A 180 -12.58 23.27 -4.57
CA GLN A 180 -12.75 24.73 -4.57
C GLN A 180 -11.71 25.46 -5.44
N ASN A 181 -10.89 24.73 -6.21
CA ASN A 181 -9.73 25.27 -6.94
C ASN A 181 -8.76 26.03 -6.01
N ASN A 182 -8.66 25.61 -4.75
CA ASN A 182 -7.75 26.15 -3.75
C ASN A 182 -6.52 25.25 -3.62
N TRP A 183 -5.77 25.10 -4.71
CA TRP A 183 -4.58 24.26 -4.73
C TRP A 183 -3.51 24.83 -5.65
N LYS A 184 -2.26 24.46 -5.38
CA LYS A 184 -1.08 24.63 -6.22
C LYS A 184 -0.23 23.36 -6.15
N LEU A 185 0.42 23.01 -7.23
CA LEU A 185 1.36 21.88 -7.27
C LEU A 185 2.70 22.28 -6.66
N GLU A 186 3.17 21.46 -5.74
CA GLU A 186 4.56 21.42 -5.31
C GLU A 186 5.18 20.08 -5.72
N LYS A 187 6.51 20.05 -5.73
CA LYS A 187 7.27 18.91 -6.27
C LYS A 187 8.54 18.64 -5.49
N LEU A 188 8.91 17.37 -5.45
CA LEU A 188 10.21 16.94 -4.94
C LEU A 188 11.29 17.15 -6.00
N GLY A 189 12.46 17.61 -5.54
CA GLY A 189 13.66 17.74 -6.37
C GLY A 189 13.47 18.60 -7.63
N THR A 190 14.10 18.19 -8.71
CA THR A 190 14.10 18.89 -10.01
C THR A 190 13.05 18.36 -10.97
N THR A 191 12.02 17.64 -10.49
CA THR A 191 11.10 16.95 -11.39
C THR A 191 10.33 17.95 -12.27
N GLU A 192 10.24 17.67 -13.56
CA GLU A 192 9.44 18.47 -14.48
C GLU A 192 8.01 17.94 -14.52
N ILE A 193 7.13 18.60 -13.76
CA ILE A 193 5.70 18.31 -13.70
C ILE A 193 4.96 19.63 -13.78
N SER A 194 3.90 19.65 -14.58
CA SER A 194 3.01 20.80 -14.74
C SER A 194 1.67 20.53 -14.05
N GLU A 195 1.05 21.57 -13.50
CA GLU A 195 -0.31 21.52 -12.96
C GLU A 195 -1.33 21.00 -13.99
N SER A 196 -1.09 21.26 -15.28
CA SER A 196 -1.93 20.81 -16.38
C SER A 196 -2.08 19.29 -16.46
N VAL A 197 -1.19 18.52 -15.84
CA VAL A 197 -1.31 17.06 -15.68
C VAL A 197 -2.49 16.71 -14.77
N TYR A 198 -2.71 17.49 -13.71
CA TYR A 198 -3.69 17.20 -12.66
C TYR A 198 -5.03 17.93 -12.88
N THR A 199 -5.01 19.13 -13.46
CA THR A 199 -6.22 19.95 -13.69
C THR A 199 -7.40 19.19 -14.30
N PRO A 200 -7.23 18.31 -15.31
CA PRO A 200 -8.36 17.58 -15.89
C PRO A 200 -9.01 16.56 -14.95
N TYR A 201 -8.31 16.15 -13.89
CA TYR A 201 -8.73 15.12 -12.93
C TYR A 201 -9.28 15.73 -11.64
N PHE A 202 -8.94 16.97 -11.34
CA PHE A 202 -9.34 17.68 -10.11
C PHE A 202 -10.68 18.40 -10.25
N GLN A 203 -11.47 18.04 -11.27
CA GLN A 203 -12.81 18.58 -11.49
C GLN A 203 -13.85 17.70 -10.81
N ASN A 204 -14.34 18.13 -9.64
CA ASN A 204 -15.37 17.45 -8.85
C ASN A 204 -14.93 16.06 -8.35
N LEU A 205 -13.84 16.03 -7.59
CA LEU A 205 -13.49 14.85 -6.80
C LEU A 205 -14.63 14.51 -5.84
N SER A 206 -15.03 13.24 -5.80
CA SER A 206 -16.00 12.77 -4.80
C SER A 206 -15.47 13.00 -3.40
N SER A 207 -16.34 13.43 -2.49
CA SER A 207 -16.01 13.43 -1.06
C SER A 207 -15.64 12.01 -0.62
N MET A 208 -14.68 11.92 0.29
CA MET A 208 -14.25 10.64 0.86
C MET A 208 -14.60 10.62 2.35
N ASP A 209 -15.56 9.78 2.70
CA ASP A 209 -15.94 9.60 4.10
C ASP A 209 -15.02 8.56 4.77
N ASP A 210 -14.86 7.40 4.12
CA ASP A 210 -13.97 6.31 4.53
C ASP A 210 -13.48 5.52 3.28
N ILE A 211 -12.25 5.02 3.32
CA ILE A 211 -11.68 4.13 2.30
C ILE A 211 -11.92 2.65 2.62
N GLY A 212 -12.22 2.31 3.87
CA GLY A 212 -12.37 0.93 4.34
C GLY A 212 -11.09 0.10 4.23
N LEU A 213 -11.22 -1.24 4.29
CA LEU A 213 -10.08 -2.17 4.23
C LEU A 213 -9.66 -2.48 2.77
N VAL A 214 -8.95 -1.53 2.14
CA VAL A 214 -8.40 -1.69 0.78
C VAL A 214 -7.08 -2.47 0.79
N ARG A 215 -6.51 -2.69 -0.41
CA ARG A 215 -5.30 -3.51 -0.62
C ARG A 215 -4.14 -3.09 0.29
N ALA A 216 -3.94 -1.79 0.45
CA ALA A 216 -2.88 -1.23 1.29
C ALA A 216 -3.07 -1.56 2.78
N ASN A 217 -4.30 -1.43 3.32
CA ASN A 217 -4.57 -1.68 4.75
C ASN A 217 -4.37 -3.16 5.11
N ILE A 218 -4.78 -4.07 4.24
CA ILE A 218 -4.77 -5.51 4.52
C ILE A 218 -3.39 -6.18 4.37
N GLN A 219 -2.33 -5.39 4.15
CA GLN A 219 -0.96 -5.90 4.30
C GLN A 219 -0.60 -6.16 5.77
N SER A 220 -1.38 -5.66 6.74
CA SER A 220 -1.27 -5.99 8.17
C SER A 220 -2.09 -7.24 8.55
N PRO A 221 -1.59 -8.14 9.42
CA PRO A 221 -2.33 -9.30 9.92
C PRO A 221 -3.67 -8.93 10.57
N VAL A 222 -3.71 -7.88 11.38
CA VAL A 222 -4.93 -7.45 12.09
C VAL A 222 -5.98 -7.02 11.08
N ASN A 223 -5.63 -6.14 10.15
CA ASN A 223 -6.55 -5.66 9.11
C ASN A 223 -6.98 -6.78 8.16
N ARG A 224 -6.10 -7.75 7.89
CA ARG A 224 -6.45 -8.94 7.09
C ARG A 224 -7.49 -9.79 7.80
N LEU A 225 -7.35 -9.98 9.11
CA LEU A 225 -8.31 -10.70 9.95
C LEU A 225 -9.65 -9.95 10.01
N LEU A 226 -9.62 -8.63 10.27
CA LEU A 226 -10.83 -7.80 10.29
C LEU A 226 -11.59 -7.89 8.96
N LYS A 227 -10.87 -7.84 7.83
CA LYS A 227 -11.49 -8.02 6.51
C LYS A 227 -12.13 -9.39 6.34
N ALA A 228 -11.48 -10.45 6.83
CA ALA A 228 -12.06 -11.79 6.79
C ALA A 228 -13.33 -11.89 7.65
N VAL A 229 -13.36 -11.25 8.83
CA VAL A 229 -14.54 -11.19 9.70
C VAL A 229 -15.69 -10.43 9.03
N GLN A 230 -15.41 -9.25 8.45
CA GLN A 230 -16.41 -8.47 7.70
C GLN A 230 -17.02 -9.27 6.54
N GLN A 231 -16.22 -10.08 5.84
CA GLN A 231 -16.70 -10.94 4.75
C GLN A 231 -17.60 -12.09 5.23
N LEU A 232 -17.55 -12.44 6.51
CA LEU A 232 -18.42 -13.45 7.13
C LEU A 232 -19.75 -12.86 7.62
N GLY A 233 -19.95 -11.54 7.52
CA GLY A 233 -21.20 -10.87 7.88
C GLY A 233 -21.41 -10.63 9.38
N PHE A 234 -20.32 -10.57 10.16
CA PHE A 234 -20.34 -10.11 11.55
C PHE A 234 -20.16 -8.59 11.66
#